data_AF-A0A960FSI6-F1
#
_entry.id   AF-A0A960FSI6-F1
#
_cell.length_a   1.000
_cell.length_b   1.000
_cell.length_c   1.000
_cell.angle_alpha   90.00
_cell.angle_beta   90.00
_cell.angle_gamma   90.00
#
_symmetry.space_group_name_H-M   'P 1'
#
loop_
_entity.id
_entity.type
_entity.pdbx_description
1 polymer ?
#
loop_
_entity_poly.entity_id
_entity_poly.type
_entity_poly.pdbx_seq_one_letter_code
_entity_poly.pdbx_strand_id
1 'polypeptide(L)'
;MAAYRRARALGYRWLQVDAVAIGDGVLVAQHAVAGRRRSWEHLDANAVSDHAGRPVATLEALLGEFPDVCWNVEVKSRATLAGLVRLLREPGVLDRVCVSSPFNRSIGRALRAEFGD
;
A
#
# COMPACT_ATOMS: atom_id res chain seq x y z
N MET A 1 -11.47 -5.13 0.01
CA MET A 1 -12.13 -4.97 1.32
C MET A 1 -12.59 -6.28 1.95
N ALA A 2 -13.40 -7.12 1.29
CA ALA A 2 -13.99 -8.32 1.90
C ALA A 2 -13.00 -9.24 2.64
N ALA A 3 -11.85 -9.53 2.03
CA ALA A 3 -10.80 -10.34 2.66
C ALA A 3 -10.25 -9.71 3.96
N TYR A 4 -9.97 -8.40 3.96
CA TYR A 4 -9.49 -7.68 5.13
C TYR A 4 -10.54 -7.63 6.26
N ARG A 5 -11.81 -7.38 5.91
CA ARG A 5 -12.93 -7.43 6.88
C ARG A 5 -13.04 -8.79 7.55
N ARG A 6 -12.94 -9.86 6.76
CA ARG A 6 -12.97 -11.23 7.27
C ARG A 6 -11.77 -11.53 8.18
N ALA A 7 -10.56 -11.13 7.77
CA ALA A 7 -9.36 -11.31 8.60
C ALA A 7 -9.49 -10.56 9.94
N ARG A 8 -9.92 -9.30 9.93
CA ARG A 8 -10.20 -8.56 11.16
C ARG A 8 -11.26 -9.24 12.03
N ALA A 9 -12.35 -9.73 11.44
CA ALA A 9 -13.42 -10.42 12.17
C ALA A 9 -12.94 -11.74 12.83
N LEU A 10 -11.89 -12.36 12.29
CA LEU A 10 -11.22 -13.51 12.90
C LEU A 10 -10.22 -13.12 14.01
N GLY A 11 -10.05 -11.83 14.30
CA GLY A 11 -9.17 -11.32 15.35
C GLY A 11 -7.74 -11.02 14.92
N TYR A 12 -7.43 -11.08 13.61
CA TYR A 12 -6.10 -10.68 13.13
C TYR A 12 -5.91 -9.16 13.25
N ARG A 13 -4.80 -8.75 13.89
CA ARG A 13 -4.43 -7.34 14.11
C ARG A 13 -3.33 -6.84 13.19
N TRP A 14 -2.63 -7.75 12.51
CA TRP A 14 -1.62 -7.42 11.50
C TRP A 14 -2.08 -7.96 10.16
N LEU A 15 -2.26 -7.08 9.18
CA LEU A 15 -2.64 -7.44 7.81
C LEU A 15 -1.54 -7.01 6.84
N GLN A 16 -1.35 -7.76 5.76
CA GLN A 16 -0.38 -7.42 4.71
C GLN A 16 -1.11 -6.87 3.49
N VAL A 17 -0.47 -5.93 2.81
CA VAL A 17 -0.92 -5.42 1.51
C VAL A 17 0.26 -5.15 0.59
N ASP A 18 0.16 -5.62 -0.64
CA ASP A 18 0.99 -5.15 -1.76
C ASP A 18 0.46 -3.80 -2.24
N ALA A 19 1.29 -2.75 -2.15
CA ALA A 19 0.94 -1.42 -2.63
C ALA A 19 1.62 -1.11 -3.98
N VAL A 20 0.80 -0.74 -4.95
CA VAL A 20 1.23 -0.28 -6.28
C VAL A 20 0.79 1.16 -6.46
N ALA A 21 1.70 2.00 -6.98
CA ALA A 21 1.39 3.38 -7.33
C ALA A 21 0.61 3.45 -8.64
N ILE A 22 -0.43 4.28 -8.62
CA ILE A 22 -1.24 4.64 -9.79
C ILE A 22 -1.15 6.15 -10.02
N GLY A 23 -2.00 6.71 -10.90
CA GLY A 23 -2.08 8.15 -11.12
C GLY A 23 -2.18 8.97 -9.83
N ASP A 24 -1.65 10.19 -9.87
CA ASP A 24 -1.73 11.18 -8.78
C ASP A 24 -1.14 10.73 -7.43
N GLY A 25 -0.21 9.77 -7.46
CA GLY A 25 0.44 9.26 -6.25
C GLY A 25 -0.47 8.42 -5.35
N VAL A 26 -1.62 7.98 -5.87
CA VAL A 26 -2.53 7.06 -5.16
C VAL A 26 -1.89 5.68 -5.12
N LEU A 27 -2.04 4.99 -3.98
CA LEU A 27 -1.57 3.63 -3.79
C LEU A 27 -2.75 2.67 -3.73
N VAL A 28 -2.71 1.58 -4.49
CA VAL A 28 -3.78 0.56 -4.51
C VAL A 28 -3.27 -0.80 -4.05
N ALA A 29 -4.16 -1.54 -3.40
CA ALA A 29 -3.96 -2.90 -2.92
C ALA A 29 -3.98 -3.91 -4.07
N GLN A 30 -2.82 -4.06 -4.70
CA GLN A 30 -2.62 -4.93 -5.85
C GLN A 30 -1.25 -5.58 -5.83
N HIS A 31 -1.23 -6.87 -6.08
CA HIS A 31 0.03 -7.59 -6.24
C HIS A 31 0.56 -7.39 -7.67
N ALA A 32 1.73 -6.76 -7.81
CA ALA A 32 2.45 -6.72 -9.08
C ALA A 32 3.24 -8.03 -9.25
N VAL A 33 2.71 -8.96 -10.05
CA VAL A 33 3.38 -10.23 -10.36
C VAL A 33 4.65 -9.96 -11.19
N ALA A 34 5.78 -10.51 -10.75
CA ALA A 34 7.04 -10.47 -11.47
C ALA A 34 6.88 -11.03 -12.91
N GLY A 35 7.32 -10.27 -13.92
CA GLY A 35 7.30 -10.68 -15.33
C GLY A 35 6.40 -9.82 -16.24
N ARG A 36 5.46 -9.05 -15.68
CA ARG A 36 4.75 -8.00 -16.43
C ARG A 36 5.07 -6.65 -15.79
N ARG A 37 6.08 -5.95 -16.30
CA ARG A 37 6.32 -4.53 -16.01
C ARG A 37 5.18 -3.70 -16.62
N ARG A 38 4.00 -3.77 -16.03
CA ARG A 38 2.91 -2.83 -16.34
C ARG A 38 3.13 -1.62 -15.45
N SER A 39 3.31 -0.46 -16.07
CA SER A 39 3.17 0.81 -15.35
C SER A 39 1.69 1.02 -15.09
N TRP A 40 1.34 1.29 -13.84
CA TRP A 40 -0.01 1.63 -13.40
C TRP A 40 -0.17 3.13 -13.16
N GLU A 41 0.91 3.89 -13.32
CA GLU A 41 1.04 5.32 -12.98
C GLU A 41 0.13 6.22 -13.82
N HIS A 42 -0.46 5.71 -14.90
CA HIS A 42 -1.40 6.43 -15.77
C HIS A 42 -2.87 5.99 -15.57
N LEU A 43 -3.12 5.03 -14.68
CA LEU A 43 -4.44 4.46 -14.47
C LEU A 43 -5.08 5.04 -13.20
N ASP A 44 -6.41 5.05 -13.19
CA ASP A 44 -7.19 5.25 -11.97
C ASP A 44 -7.53 3.90 -11.32
N ALA A 45 -8.16 3.95 -10.14
CA ALA A 45 -8.52 2.74 -9.39
C ALA A 45 -9.57 1.87 -10.10
N ASN A 46 -10.42 2.45 -10.96
CA ASN A 46 -11.43 1.71 -11.72
C ASN A 46 -10.76 0.90 -12.83
N ALA A 47 -9.88 1.52 -13.61
CA ALA A 47 -9.10 0.84 -14.62
C ALA A 47 -8.20 -0.26 -14.02
N VAL A 48 -7.67 -0.05 -12.82
CA VAL A 48 -6.95 -1.10 -12.08
C VAL A 48 -7.89 -2.24 -11.68
N SER A 49 -9.09 -1.92 -11.20
CA SER A 49 -10.10 -2.92 -10.82
C SER A 49 -10.54 -3.78 -12.01
N ASP A 50 -10.78 -3.15 -13.16
CA ASP A 50 -11.13 -3.81 -14.42
C ASP A 50 -10.02 -4.78 -14.84
N HIS A 51 -8.77 -4.33 -14.78
CA HIS A 51 -7.63 -5.20 -15.08
C HIS A 51 -7.49 -6.36 -14.09
N ALA A 52 -7.77 -6.11 -12.81
CA ALA A 52 -7.69 -7.11 -11.76
C ALA A 52 -8.86 -8.11 -11.78
N GLY A 53 -9.95 -7.81 -12.50
CA GLY A 53 -11.20 -8.56 -12.44
C GLY A 53 -11.89 -8.50 -11.07
N ARG A 54 -11.52 -7.53 -10.23
CA ARG A 54 -12.08 -7.33 -8.88
C ARG A 54 -11.88 -5.89 -8.43
N PRO A 55 -12.75 -5.34 -7.55
CA PRO A 55 -12.49 -4.06 -6.92
C PRO A 55 -11.16 -4.07 -6.17
N VAL A 56 -10.31 -3.07 -6.45
CA VAL A 56 -9.12 -2.77 -5.64
C VAL A 56 -9.44 -1.66 -4.64
N ALA A 57 -8.85 -1.74 -3.45
CA ALA A 57 -8.95 -0.69 -2.45
C ALA A 57 -7.71 0.20 -2.53
N THR A 58 -7.84 1.49 -2.28
CA THR A 58 -6.67 2.34 -2.02
C THR A 58 -6.09 2.02 -0.65
N LEU A 59 -4.78 2.25 -0.46
CA LEU A 59 -4.16 2.12 0.85
C LEU A 59 -4.80 3.08 1.87
N GLU A 60 -5.16 4.28 1.42
CA GLU A 60 -5.89 5.28 2.22
C GLU A 60 -7.24 4.74 2.71
N ALA A 61 -8.03 4.11 1.84
CA ALA A 61 -9.29 3.49 2.23
C ALA A 61 -9.10 2.33 3.22
N LEU A 62 -8.03 1.54 3.06
CA LEU A 62 -7.68 0.48 4.01
C LEU A 62 -7.29 1.04 5.37
N LEU A 63 -6.44 2.06 5.39
CA LEU A 63 -6.02 2.73 6.62
C LEU A 63 -7.24 3.36 7.32
N GLY A 64 -8.11 4.04 6.59
CA GLY A 64 -9.31 4.68 7.13
C GLY A 64 -10.35 3.70 7.66
N GLU A 65 -10.61 2.58 6.97
CA GLU A 65 -11.61 1.60 7.42
C GLU A 65 -11.14 0.79 8.64
N PHE A 66 -9.83 0.58 8.79
CA PHE A 66 -9.26 -0.26 9.83
C PHE A 66 -8.29 0.51 10.74
N PRO A 67 -8.80 1.42 11.59
CA PRO A 67 -7.96 2.25 12.46
C PRO A 67 -7.25 1.46 13.56
N ASP A 68 -7.78 0.28 13.91
CA ASP A 68 -7.27 -0.62 14.97
C ASP A 68 -6.34 -1.73 14.44
N VAL A 69 -6.06 -1.72 13.13
CA VAL A 69 -5.20 -2.71 12.47
C VAL A 69 -3.83 -2.11 12.15
N CYS A 70 -2.79 -2.91 12.40
CA CYS A 70 -1.44 -2.67 11.92
C CYS A 70 -1.24 -3.28 10.54
N TRP A 71 -0.44 -2.62 9.71
CA TRP A 71 -0.24 -2.98 8.31
C TRP A 71 1.22 -3.29 8.02
N ASN A 72 1.46 -4.41 7.32
CA ASN A 72 2.70 -4.66 6.61
C ASN A 72 2.50 -4.29 5.13
N VAL A 73 3.04 -3.15 4.71
CA VAL A 73 2.91 -2.62 3.35
C VAL A 73 4.13 -3.00 2.54
N GLU A 74 3.96 -3.91 1.58
CA GLU A 74 5.02 -4.29 0.66
C GLU A 74 5.01 -3.40 -0.59
N VAL A 75 6.15 -2.76 -0.88
CA VAL A 75 6.33 -1.91 -2.07
C VAL A 75 7.45 -2.40 -2.97
N LYS A 76 7.21 -2.27 -4.28
CA LYS A 76 8.08 -2.83 -5.32
C LYS A 76 8.70 -1.80 -6.26
N SER A 77 8.28 -0.52 -6.20
CA SER A 77 8.75 0.55 -7.09
C SER A 77 8.99 1.85 -6.33
N ARG A 78 9.92 2.68 -6.79
CA ARG A 78 10.12 4.03 -6.23
C ARG A 78 8.92 4.95 -6.43
N ALA A 79 8.07 4.66 -7.42
CA ALA A 79 6.83 5.41 -7.66
C ALA A 79 5.89 5.43 -6.43
N THR A 80 5.98 4.45 -5.53
CA THR A 80 5.15 4.42 -4.32
C THR A 80 5.59 5.42 -3.25
N LEU A 81 6.81 5.96 -3.34
CA LEU A 81 7.42 6.71 -2.24
C LEU A 81 6.63 7.97 -1.89
N ALA A 82 6.23 8.76 -2.89
CA ALA A 82 5.50 10.00 -2.66
C ALA A 82 4.15 9.74 -1.97
N GLY A 83 3.38 8.77 -2.48
CA GLY A 83 2.10 8.37 -1.88
C GLY A 83 2.26 7.79 -0.47
N LEU A 84 3.31 6.98 -0.23
CA LEU A 84 3.60 6.44 1.09
C LEU A 84 3.95 7.54 2.08
N VAL A 85 4.86 8.45 1.73
CA VAL A 85 5.26 9.56 2.62
C VAL A 85 4.05 10.42 2.98
N ARG A 86 3.19 10.72 2.01
CA ARG A 86 1.93 11.44 2.28
C ARG A 86 1.09 10.73 3.33
N LEU A 87 0.81 9.44 3.13
CA LEU A 87 -0.05 8.67 4.04
C LEU A 87 0.58 8.47 5.42
N LEU A 88 1.90 8.26 5.50
CA LEU A 88 2.60 8.05 6.76
C LEU A 88 2.68 9.31 7.63
N ARG A 89 2.56 10.51 7.03
CA ARG A 89 2.48 11.78 7.77
C ARG A 89 1.11 12.01 8.41
N GLU A 90 0.08 11.27 8.02
CA GLU A 90 -1.24 11.38 8.65
C GLU A 90 -1.17 10.92 10.12
N PRO A 91 -1.91 11.57 11.04
CA PRO A 91 -1.85 11.28 12.46
C PRO A 91 -2.09 9.79 12.79
N GLY A 92 -1.15 9.18 13.53
CA GLY A 92 -1.25 7.80 14.00
C GLY A 92 -1.08 6.73 12.91
N VAL A 93 -0.78 7.09 11.66
CA VAL A 93 -0.53 6.11 10.59
C VAL A 93 0.87 5.51 10.70
N LEU A 94 1.89 6.32 10.98
CA LEU A 94 3.27 5.84 11.10
C LEU A 94 3.42 4.72 12.13
N ASP A 95 2.77 4.85 13.30
CA ASP A 95 2.88 3.91 14.42
C ASP A 95 2.31 2.51 14.16
N ARG A 96 1.52 2.37 13.09
CA ARG A 96 0.82 1.13 12.74
C ARG A 96 1.15 0.61 11.36
N VAL A 97 2.18 1.15 10.70
CA VAL A 97 2.60 0.72 9.37
C VAL A 97 4.06 0.29 9.39
N CYS A 98 4.31 -0.98 9.08
CA CYS A 98 5.63 -1.46 8.68
C CYS A 98 5.73 -1.45 7.16
N VAL A 99 6.81 -0.90 6.61
CA VAL A 99 7.07 -0.92 5.16
C VAL A 99 8.14 -1.95 4.83
N SER A 100 7.86 -2.81 3.85
CA SER A 100 8.82 -3.77 3.31
C SER A 100 9.12 -3.48 1.83
N SER A 101 10.40 -3.52 1.46
CA SER A 101 10.85 -3.22 0.09
C SER A 101 11.96 -4.19 -0.36
N PRO A 102 11.68 -5.50 -0.45
CA PRO A 102 12.71 -6.54 -0.58
C PRO A 102 13.61 -6.37 -1.81
N PHE A 103 13.04 -5.89 -2.92
CA PHE A 103 13.76 -5.72 -4.19
C PHE A 103 14.27 -4.30 -4.41
N ASN A 104 14.04 -3.37 -3.47
CA ASN A 104 14.43 -1.98 -3.64
C ASN A 104 14.85 -1.32 -2.32
N ARG A 105 16.08 -1.63 -1.87
CA ARG A 105 16.66 -1.09 -0.63
C ARG A 105 16.70 0.44 -0.55
N SER A 106 16.64 1.13 -1.70
CA SER A 106 16.66 2.60 -1.72
C SER A 106 15.38 3.22 -1.15
N ILE A 107 14.26 2.49 -1.17
CA ILE A 107 12.98 2.94 -0.59
C ILE A 107 13.09 2.97 0.94
N GLY A 108 13.53 1.86 1.56
CA GLY A 108 13.73 1.81 3.01
C GLY A 108 14.69 2.89 3.53
N ARG A 109 15.77 3.18 2.79
CA ARG A 109 16.68 4.29 3.14
C ARG A 109 16.00 5.65 3.07
N ALA A 110 15.19 5.91 2.03
CA ALA A 110 14.49 7.18 1.89
C ALA A 110 13.45 7.38 3.01
N LEU A 111 12.73 6.32 3.39
CA LEU A 111 11.77 6.38 4.49
C LEU A 111 12.45 6.62 5.84
N ARG A 112 13.59 5.98 6.12
CA ARG A 112 14.36 6.25 7.34
C ARG A 112 14.91 7.67 7.39
N ALA A 113 15.36 8.20 6.25
CA ALA A 113 15.81 9.59 6.18
C ALA A 113 14.67 10.59 6.43
N GLU A 114 13.45 10.23 6.06
CA GLU A 114 12.24 11.06 6.22
C GLU A 114 11.66 11.00 7.64
N PHE A 115 11.59 9.82 8.24
CA PHE A 115 10.85 9.58 9.49
C PHE A 115 11.71 9.16 10.69
N GLY A 116 13.01 8.92 10.50
CA GLY A 116 13.88 8.34 11.52
C GLY A 116 13.85 6.80 11.54
N ASP A 117 14.47 6.22 12.58
CA ASP A 117 14.49 4.78 12.84
C ASP A 117 13.32 4.33 13.72
#